data_AF-A0A9X3N4E4-F1
#
_entry.id   AF-A0A9X3N4E4-F1
#
_cell.length_a   1.000
_cell.length_b   1.000
_cell.length_c   1.000
_cell.angle_alpha   90.00
_cell.angle_beta   90.00
_cell.angle_gamma   90.00
#
_symmetry.space_group_name_H-M   'P 1'
#
loop_
_entity.id
_entity.type
_entity.pdbx_description
1 polymer ?
#
loop_
_entity_poly.entity_id
_entity_poly.type
_entity_poly.pdbx_seq_one_letter_code
_entity_poly.pdbx_strand_id
1 'polypeptide(L)'
;MSACDDCLRRTDLIAAIAGRLQIEFKQRTAPGGVLALSDMELLEIGASGDVDRRYARFDASAARERASAAGLKIVCRCRDAYPGSLRDLDDPPAVVHILGSPSALEAEDAIAVVGARRASSYGLEVARALGRGLSAARVPVVSGLALGVDSEAHLGALEAPGSTIAVLAASAHVAYPARGWKLHAAVAERGAVISELPPGAQAQRWCFVARNRIIAALGAATVVVQATERSGSLTTADFAADLGRAVGAVPGLVTTRLSAGTHGLIQAGAPLIRDAADALELLAGVTGREYPARDDAPPLVLSPPLKRLLEAIEDGSGSLTELAATPEAARSAMAGLGELERLGLIRRGLRGRWERAA
;
A
#
# COMPACT_ATOMS: atom_id res chain seq x y z
N MET A 1 -16.72 -17.07 -9.34
CA MET A 1 -16.54 -15.62 -9.59
C MET A 1 -17.23 -15.24 -10.89
N SER A 2 -17.85 -14.07 -10.92
CA SER A 2 -18.46 -13.50 -12.12
C SER A 2 -18.47 -11.97 -11.99
N ALA A 3 -18.63 -11.26 -13.11
CA ALA A 3 -18.89 -9.83 -13.13
C ALA A 3 -20.31 -9.56 -13.67
N CYS A 4 -21.00 -8.54 -13.14
CA CYS A 4 -22.27 -8.07 -13.71
C CYS A 4 -22.03 -7.24 -14.99
N ASP A 5 -23.08 -7.07 -15.79
CA ASP A 5 -23.01 -6.40 -17.09
C ASP A 5 -22.58 -4.93 -16.95
N ASP A 6 -23.11 -4.22 -15.95
CA ASP A 6 -22.78 -2.80 -15.73
C ASP A 6 -21.30 -2.59 -15.38
N CYS A 7 -20.73 -3.45 -14.53
CA CYS A 7 -19.31 -3.34 -14.19
C CYS A 7 -18.42 -3.66 -15.39
N LEU A 8 -18.79 -4.66 -16.20
CA LEU A 8 -18.07 -4.98 -17.44
C LEU A 8 -18.15 -3.82 -18.44
N ARG A 9 -19.33 -3.19 -18.59
CA ARG A 9 -19.52 -2.03 -19.46
C ARG A 9 -18.69 -0.84 -19.01
N ARG A 10 -18.66 -0.54 -17.71
CA ARG A 10 -17.82 0.52 -17.14
C ARG A 10 -16.33 0.27 -17.39
N THR A 11 -15.88 -0.96 -17.17
CA THR A 11 -14.49 -1.37 -17.46
C THR A 11 -14.14 -1.19 -18.95
N ASP A 12 -15.04 -1.55 -19.87
CA ASP A 12 -14.84 -1.34 -21.31
C ASP A 12 -14.83 0.14 -21.68
N LEU A 13 -15.69 0.96 -21.06
CA LEU A 13 -15.71 2.41 -21.23
C LEU A 13 -14.36 3.02 -20.88
N ILE A 14 -13.84 2.74 -19.67
CA ILE A 14 -12.53 3.23 -19.20
C ILE A 14 -11.43 2.86 -20.20
N ALA A 15 -11.45 1.62 -20.71
CA ALA A 15 -10.49 1.17 -21.72
C ALA A 15 -10.65 1.92 -23.07
N ALA A 16 -11.89 2.19 -23.49
CA ALA A 16 -12.19 2.89 -24.74
C ALA A 16 -11.75 4.36 -24.73
N ILE A 17 -11.84 5.03 -23.58
CA ILE A 17 -11.45 6.44 -23.42
C ILE A 17 -10.04 6.62 -22.85
N ALA A 18 -9.25 5.55 -22.71
CA ALA A 18 -7.94 5.59 -22.05
C ALA A 18 -7.00 6.68 -22.61
N GLY A 19 -7.04 6.94 -23.93
CA GLY A 19 -6.27 8.02 -24.55
C GLY A 19 -6.70 9.43 -24.13
N ARG A 20 -8.01 9.65 -23.91
CA ARG A 20 -8.58 10.91 -23.42
C ARG A 20 -8.31 11.12 -21.94
N LEU A 21 -8.43 10.06 -21.14
CA LEU A 21 -8.08 10.09 -19.72
C LEU A 21 -6.62 10.53 -19.50
N GLN A 22 -5.70 10.15 -20.39
CA GLN A 22 -4.31 10.61 -20.33
C GLN A 22 -4.17 12.13 -20.41
N ILE A 23 -5.09 12.81 -21.10
CA ILE A 23 -5.13 14.27 -21.23
C ILE A 23 -5.76 14.87 -19.97
N GLU A 24 -6.92 14.35 -19.55
CA GLU A 24 -7.62 14.81 -18.34
C GLU A 24 -6.76 14.70 -17.08
N PHE A 25 -6.03 13.61 -16.89
CA PHE A 25 -5.11 13.46 -15.74
C PHE A 25 -3.90 14.41 -15.75
N LYS A 26 -3.60 15.04 -16.89
CA LYS A 26 -2.61 16.12 -16.91
C LYS A 26 -3.21 17.46 -16.50
N GLN A 27 -4.52 17.62 -16.67
CA GLN A 27 -5.25 18.85 -16.34
C GLN A 27 -5.83 18.82 -14.92
N ARG A 28 -6.21 17.64 -14.44
CA ARG A 28 -6.75 17.35 -13.10
C ARG A 28 -5.74 16.51 -12.32
N THR A 29 -5.37 16.94 -11.13
CA THR A 29 -4.13 16.57 -10.44
C THR A 29 -4.02 15.10 -9.97
N ALA A 30 -5.08 14.27 -10.05
CA ALA A 30 -5.05 12.91 -9.51
C ALA A 30 -5.93 11.87 -10.27
N PRO A 31 -5.45 10.62 -10.44
CA PRO A 31 -6.21 9.49 -11.00
C PRO A 31 -7.56 9.20 -10.34
N GLY A 32 -7.60 9.21 -9.00
CA GLY A 32 -8.77 8.81 -8.20
C GLY A 32 -10.03 9.59 -8.54
N GLY A 33 -9.90 10.92 -8.68
CA GLY A 33 -11.05 11.79 -8.96
C GLY A 33 -11.71 11.55 -10.32
N VAL A 34 -10.95 11.22 -11.37
CA VAL A 34 -11.54 10.98 -12.70
C VAL A 34 -12.08 9.57 -12.81
N LEU A 35 -11.41 8.56 -12.23
CA LEU A 35 -11.92 7.18 -12.26
C LEU A 35 -13.12 6.96 -11.32
N ALA A 36 -13.37 7.87 -10.38
CA ALA A 36 -14.58 7.91 -9.57
C ALA A 36 -15.82 8.46 -10.32
N LEU A 37 -15.63 9.17 -11.44
CA LEU A 37 -16.73 9.79 -12.21
C LEU A 37 -17.77 8.76 -12.67
N SER A 38 -19.01 9.20 -12.78
CA SER A 38 -20.10 8.40 -13.34
C SER A 38 -19.83 8.05 -14.81
N ASP A 39 -20.50 7.01 -15.32
CA ASP A 39 -20.36 6.62 -16.73
C ASP A 39 -20.77 7.77 -17.67
N MET A 40 -21.74 8.61 -17.29
CA MET A 40 -22.17 9.77 -18.09
C MET A 40 -21.07 10.84 -18.19
N GLU A 41 -20.44 11.18 -17.07
CA GLU A 41 -19.32 12.14 -17.05
C GLU A 41 -18.09 11.59 -17.80
N LEU A 42 -17.85 10.28 -17.74
CA LEU A 42 -16.78 9.64 -18.52
C LEU A 42 -17.06 9.65 -20.03
N LEU A 43 -18.32 9.50 -20.44
CA LEU A 43 -18.74 9.64 -21.84
C LEU A 43 -18.53 11.08 -22.34
N GLU A 44 -18.83 12.08 -21.52
CA GLU A 44 -18.53 13.49 -21.82
C GLU A 44 -17.03 13.74 -22.03
N ILE A 45 -16.15 13.09 -21.27
CA ILE A 45 -14.69 13.13 -21.48
C ILE A 45 -14.28 12.46 -22.81
N GLY A 46 -14.95 11.37 -23.17
CA GLY A 46 -14.75 10.69 -24.44
C GLY A 46 -15.09 11.57 -25.65
N ALA A 47 -16.22 12.31 -25.53
CA ALA A 47 -16.79 13.24 -26.51
C ALA A 47 -16.68 12.76 -27.96
N SER A 48 -17.01 11.49 -28.21
CA SER A 48 -16.91 10.87 -29.54
C SER A 48 -18.10 9.95 -29.78
N GLY A 49 -18.79 10.13 -30.91
CA GLY A 49 -19.90 9.27 -31.31
C GLY A 49 -19.52 7.80 -31.50
N ASP A 50 -18.24 7.47 -31.63
CA ASP A 50 -17.76 6.08 -31.61
C ASP A 50 -17.78 5.47 -30.21
N VAL A 51 -17.41 6.26 -29.19
CA VAL A 51 -17.42 5.82 -27.78
C VAL A 51 -18.85 5.63 -27.31
N ASP A 52 -19.75 6.58 -27.62
CA ASP A 52 -21.17 6.48 -27.25
C ASP A 52 -21.83 5.24 -27.88
N ARG A 53 -21.57 5.01 -29.17
CA ARG A 53 -22.05 3.81 -29.88
C ARG A 53 -21.48 2.53 -29.29
N ARG A 54 -20.20 2.51 -28.91
CA ARG A 54 -19.55 1.37 -28.27
C ARG A 54 -20.18 1.07 -26.89
N TYR A 55 -20.40 2.11 -26.09
CA TYR A 55 -21.04 1.98 -24.77
C TYR A 55 -22.47 1.45 -24.88
N ALA A 56 -23.27 2.03 -25.78
CA ALA A 56 -24.67 1.64 -25.98
C ALA A 56 -24.83 0.22 -26.56
N ARG A 57 -23.87 -0.24 -27.37
CA ARG A 57 -23.87 -1.59 -27.99
C ARG A 57 -22.97 -2.57 -27.26
N PHE A 58 -22.60 -2.29 -26.01
CA PHE A 58 -21.71 -3.14 -25.25
C PHE A 58 -22.32 -4.54 -25.06
N ASP A 59 -21.58 -5.57 -25.46
CA ASP A 59 -21.95 -6.97 -25.29
C ASP A 59 -21.18 -7.59 -24.13
N ALA A 60 -21.88 -7.79 -23.02
CA ALA A 60 -21.32 -8.39 -21.81
C ALA A 60 -21.02 -9.89 -21.98
N SER A 61 -21.75 -10.63 -22.83
CA SER A 61 -21.43 -12.04 -23.12
C SER A 61 -20.09 -12.14 -23.83
N ALA A 62 -19.92 -11.36 -24.91
CA ALA A 62 -18.67 -11.30 -25.64
C ALA A 62 -17.49 -10.85 -24.76
N ALA A 63 -17.71 -9.93 -23.81
CA ALA A 63 -16.67 -9.52 -22.86
C ALA A 63 -16.25 -10.67 -21.91
N ARG A 64 -17.20 -11.46 -21.40
CA ARG A 64 -16.92 -12.65 -20.58
C ARG A 64 -16.19 -13.72 -21.39
N GLU A 65 -16.60 -13.95 -22.63
CA GLU A 65 -15.95 -14.89 -23.53
C GLU A 65 -14.50 -14.49 -23.81
N ARG A 66 -14.23 -13.20 -24.07
CA ARG A 66 -12.85 -12.69 -24.23
C ARG A 66 -12.01 -12.90 -22.97
N ALA A 67 -12.56 -12.66 -21.78
CA ALA A 67 -11.86 -12.93 -20.53
C ALA A 67 -11.55 -14.42 -20.35
N SER A 68 -12.53 -15.29 -20.60
CA SER A 68 -12.36 -16.74 -20.54
C SER A 68 -11.34 -17.25 -21.55
N ALA A 69 -11.38 -16.76 -22.79
CA ALA A 69 -10.43 -17.12 -23.85
C ALA A 69 -8.99 -16.67 -23.53
N ALA A 70 -8.85 -15.58 -22.77
CA ALA A 70 -7.57 -15.12 -22.24
C ALA A 70 -7.12 -15.84 -20.95
N GLY A 71 -7.87 -16.85 -20.48
CA GLY A 71 -7.59 -17.59 -19.25
C GLY A 71 -7.84 -16.78 -17.96
N LEU A 72 -8.59 -15.68 -18.05
CA LEU A 72 -8.84 -14.78 -16.93
C LEU A 72 -10.14 -15.14 -16.21
N LYS A 73 -10.06 -15.20 -14.89
CA LYS A 73 -11.21 -15.14 -14.00
C LYS A 73 -11.57 -13.66 -13.80
N ILE A 74 -12.84 -13.37 -13.59
CA ILE A 74 -13.32 -12.00 -13.38
C ILE A 74 -14.21 -11.93 -12.14
N VAL A 75 -14.03 -10.88 -11.36
CA VAL A 75 -14.89 -10.55 -10.21
C VAL A 75 -15.17 -9.06 -10.22
N CYS A 76 -16.43 -8.66 -10.07
CA CYS A 76 -16.80 -7.26 -9.98
C CYS A 76 -17.12 -6.82 -8.55
N ARG A 77 -17.04 -5.50 -8.30
CA ARG A 77 -17.30 -4.88 -6.98
C ARG A 77 -18.68 -5.17 -6.40
N CYS A 78 -19.63 -5.66 -7.21
CA CYS A 78 -20.97 -6.07 -6.78
C CYS A 78 -21.05 -7.52 -6.26
N ARG A 79 -19.92 -8.22 -6.12
CA ARG A 79 -19.86 -9.61 -5.62
C ARG A 79 -19.12 -9.68 -4.29
N ASP A 80 -19.50 -10.63 -3.45
CA ASP A 80 -18.87 -10.85 -2.15
C ASP A 80 -17.42 -11.31 -2.27
N ALA A 81 -17.12 -12.10 -3.31
CA ALA A 81 -15.76 -12.55 -3.61
C ALA A 81 -14.81 -11.43 -4.12
N TYR A 82 -15.29 -10.18 -4.20
CA TYR A 82 -14.45 -9.04 -4.56
C TYR A 82 -13.58 -8.65 -3.36
N PRO A 83 -12.27 -8.44 -3.52
CA PRO A 83 -11.37 -8.17 -2.40
C PRO A 83 -11.85 -6.97 -1.58
N GLY A 84 -12.12 -7.19 -0.29
CA GLY A 84 -12.68 -6.18 0.61
C GLY A 84 -11.84 -4.92 0.66
N SER A 85 -10.51 -5.09 0.74
CA SER A 85 -9.53 -4.01 0.81
C SER A 85 -9.52 -3.07 -0.41
N LEU A 86 -10.03 -3.51 -1.57
CA LEU A 86 -10.18 -2.65 -2.75
C LEU A 86 -11.39 -1.72 -2.65
N ARG A 87 -12.34 -2.00 -1.75
CA ARG A 87 -13.53 -1.16 -1.51
C ARG A 87 -13.20 0.11 -0.72
N ASP A 88 -12.04 0.14 -0.07
CA ASP A 88 -11.54 1.31 0.66
C ASP A 88 -11.13 2.45 -0.28
N LEU A 89 -10.92 2.14 -1.56
CA LEU A 89 -10.64 3.14 -2.59
C LEU A 89 -11.89 3.98 -2.87
N ASP A 90 -11.71 5.28 -3.08
CA ASP A 90 -12.77 6.16 -3.60
C ASP A 90 -13.21 5.75 -5.02
N ASP A 91 -12.30 5.18 -5.79
CA ASP A 91 -12.50 4.72 -7.17
C ASP A 91 -12.20 3.21 -7.34
N PRO A 92 -12.97 2.32 -6.69
CA PRO A 92 -12.67 0.90 -6.69
C PRO A 92 -12.84 0.32 -8.11
N PRO A 93 -11.91 -0.53 -8.58
CA PRO A 93 -12.00 -1.15 -9.90
C PRO A 93 -13.36 -1.83 -10.11
N ALA A 94 -14.07 -1.49 -11.18
CA ALA A 94 -15.38 -2.08 -11.44
C ALA A 94 -15.28 -3.61 -11.59
N VAL A 95 -14.23 -4.08 -12.27
CA VAL A 95 -13.88 -5.48 -12.44
C VAL A 95 -12.39 -5.67 -12.20
N VAL A 96 -12.04 -6.74 -11.46
CA VAL A 96 -10.67 -7.26 -11.37
C VAL A 96 -10.57 -8.50 -12.25
N HIS A 97 -9.66 -8.46 -13.22
CA HIS A 97 -9.30 -9.61 -14.05
C HIS A 97 -8.11 -10.32 -13.43
N ILE A 98 -8.22 -11.63 -13.26
CA ILE A 98 -7.29 -12.44 -12.47
C ILE A 98 -6.77 -13.59 -13.33
N LEU A 99 -5.47 -13.64 -13.52
CA LEU A 99 -4.74 -14.81 -14.01
C LEU A 99 -4.13 -15.52 -12.78
N GLY A 100 -4.32 -16.84 -12.67
CA GLY A 100 -3.85 -17.61 -11.51
C GLY A 100 -4.96 -17.88 -10.48
N SER A 101 -4.61 -17.86 -9.18
CA SER A 101 -5.52 -18.19 -8.08
C SER A 101 -6.16 -16.96 -7.44
N PRO A 102 -7.49 -16.81 -7.49
CA PRO A 102 -8.23 -15.76 -6.78
C PRO A 102 -8.07 -15.82 -5.27
N SER A 103 -7.82 -17.01 -4.70
CA SER A 103 -7.61 -17.18 -3.26
C SER A 103 -6.40 -16.39 -2.75
N ALA A 104 -5.46 -16.03 -3.63
CA ALA A 104 -4.35 -15.16 -3.26
C ALA A 104 -4.83 -13.76 -2.84
N LEU A 105 -6.02 -13.32 -3.27
CA LEU A 105 -6.60 -12.02 -2.94
C LEU A 105 -7.49 -12.04 -1.69
N GLU A 106 -7.68 -13.19 -1.06
CA GLU A 106 -8.51 -13.34 0.16
C GLU A 106 -7.75 -12.94 1.42
N ALA A 107 -6.41 -12.93 1.37
CA ALA A 107 -5.57 -12.55 2.49
C ALA A 107 -5.63 -11.04 2.75
N GLU A 108 -5.98 -10.68 3.98
CA GLU A 108 -6.09 -9.27 4.41
C GLU A 108 -4.75 -8.70 4.91
N ASP A 109 -3.73 -9.54 5.09
CA ASP A 109 -2.47 -9.21 5.74
C ASP A 109 -1.30 -9.02 4.76
N ALA A 110 -1.59 -8.94 3.45
CA ALA A 110 -0.55 -8.81 2.44
C ALA A 110 0.27 -7.53 2.61
N ILE A 111 1.56 -7.57 2.24
CA ILE A 111 2.45 -6.40 2.26
C ILE A 111 2.83 -6.01 0.84
N ALA A 112 2.63 -4.74 0.52
CA ALA A 112 3.10 -4.17 -0.73
C ALA A 112 4.61 -3.86 -0.64
N VAL A 113 5.41 -4.42 -1.55
CA VAL A 113 6.85 -4.10 -1.65
C VAL A 113 7.10 -3.42 -2.99
N VAL A 114 7.44 -2.13 -2.97
CA VAL A 114 7.56 -1.30 -4.17
C VAL A 114 8.85 -0.50 -4.16
N GLY A 115 9.32 -0.08 -5.33
CA GLY A 115 10.57 0.68 -5.37
C GLY A 115 11.11 1.06 -6.73
N ALA A 116 12.40 1.36 -6.77
CA ALA A 116 13.08 1.83 -7.95
C ALA A 116 13.12 0.78 -9.07
N ARG A 117 12.71 1.19 -10.28
CA ARG A 117 12.83 0.35 -11.49
C ARG A 117 14.28 0.08 -11.91
N ARG A 118 15.19 0.98 -11.53
CA ARG A 118 16.65 0.89 -11.71
C ARG A 118 17.31 0.93 -10.33
N ALA A 119 16.98 -0.05 -9.50
CA ALA A 119 17.58 -0.20 -8.17
C ALA A 119 19.07 -0.57 -8.26
N SER A 120 19.82 -0.25 -7.20
CA SER A 120 21.19 -0.74 -7.03
C SER A 120 21.20 -2.21 -6.64
N SER A 121 22.37 -2.87 -6.67
CA SER A 121 22.54 -4.24 -6.16
C SER A 121 21.98 -4.40 -4.74
N TYR A 122 22.28 -3.44 -3.86
CA TYR A 122 21.69 -3.36 -2.52
C TYR A 122 20.16 -3.37 -2.54
N GLY A 123 19.52 -2.52 -3.34
CA GLY A 123 18.06 -2.46 -3.41
C GLY A 123 17.43 -3.75 -3.95
N LEU A 124 18.08 -4.39 -4.94
CA LEU A 124 17.65 -5.69 -5.47
C LEU A 124 17.73 -6.79 -4.41
N GLU A 125 18.85 -6.85 -3.70
CA GLU A 125 19.08 -7.84 -2.63
C GLU A 125 18.08 -7.68 -1.48
N VAL A 126 17.87 -6.44 -1.01
CA VAL A 126 16.89 -6.16 0.05
C VAL A 126 15.48 -6.50 -0.39
N ALA A 127 15.07 -6.12 -1.61
CA ALA A 127 13.74 -6.45 -2.13
C ALA A 127 13.51 -7.97 -2.19
N ARG A 128 14.51 -8.73 -2.66
CA ARG A 128 14.45 -10.19 -2.70
C ARG A 128 14.40 -10.81 -1.31
N ALA A 129 15.19 -10.29 -0.37
CA ALA A 129 15.21 -10.75 1.02
C ALA A 129 13.87 -10.48 1.73
N LEU A 130 13.29 -9.29 1.54
CA LEU A 130 11.95 -8.95 2.03
C LEU A 130 10.91 -9.90 1.45
N GLY A 131 10.89 -10.08 0.13
CA GLY A 131 9.96 -10.98 -0.53
C GLY A 131 10.00 -12.40 0.03
N ARG A 132 11.22 -12.95 0.19
CA ARG A 132 11.44 -14.28 0.76
C ARG A 132 11.01 -14.37 2.22
N GLY A 133 11.38 -13.40 3.05
CA GLY A 133 11.06 -13.41 4.48
C GLY A 133 9.56 -13.30 4.76
N LEU A 134 8.86 -12.43 4.02
CA LEU A 134 7.41 -12.30 4.12
C LEU A 134 6.69 -13.58 3.68
N SER A 135 7.09 -14.14 2.54
CA SER A 135 6.54 -15.41 2.05
C SER A 135 6.84 -16.59 3.00
N ALA A 136 8.01 -16.60 3.66
CA ALA A 136 8.34 -17.60 4.68
C ALA A 136 7.43 -17.51 5.91
N ALA A 137 7.00 -16.29 6.27
CA ALA A 137 5.98 -16.03 7.29
C ALA A 137 4.54 -16.24 6.79
N ARG A 138 4.35 -16.71 5.54
CA ARG A 138 3.06 -16.87 4.85
C ARG A 138 2.28 -15.57 4.63
N VAL A 139 2.95 -14.43 4.72
CA VAL A 139 2.37 -13.12 4.39
C VAL A 139 2.53 -12.88 2.88
N PRO A 140 1.43 -12.64 2.13
CA PRO A 140 1.52 -12.44 0.69
C PRO A 140 2.25 -11.16 0.32
N VAL A 141 3.02 -11.22 -0.76
CA VAL A 141 3.73 -10.05 -1.31
C VAL A 141 2.95 -9.49 -2.49
N VAL A 142 2.52 -8.23 -2.39
CA VAL A 142 1.90 -7.48 -3.49
C VAL A 142 2.95 -6.58 -4.15
N SER A 143 3.04 -6.61 -5.47
CA SER A 143 3.86 -5.62 -6.19
C SER A 143 3.40 -5.46 -7.64
N GLY A 144 4.12 -4.65 -8.41
CA GLY A 144 3.73 -4.24 -9.75
C GLY A 144 4.37 -5.00 -10.90
N LEU A 145 5.16 -6.04 -10.65
CA LEU A 145 5.94 -6.75 -11.67
C LEU A 145 6.83 -5.84 -12.54
N ALA A 146 7.10 -4.60 -12.12
CA ALA A 146 8.03 -3.73 -12.80
C ALA A 146 9.46 -4.28 -12.63
N LEU A 147 10.40 -3.70 -13.37
CA LEU A 147 11.81 -4.02 -13.24
C LEU A 147 12.33 -3.59 -11.86
N GLY A 148 13.48 -4.13 -11.47
CA GLY A 148 14.11 -3.77 -10.21
C GLY A 148 13.36 -4.35 -9.02
N VAL A 149 13.00 -3.49 -8.07
CA VAL A 149 12.44 -3.89 -6.77
C VAL A 149 11.21 -4.77 -6.90
N ASP A 150 10.22 -4.39 -7.72
CA ASP A 150 9.00 -5.17 -7.87
C ASP A 150 9.29 -6.61 -8.33
N SER A 151 10.18 -6.78 -9.32
CA SER A 151 10.57 -8.11 -9.81
C SER A 151 11.29 -8.93 -8.76
N GLU A 152 12.23 -8.33 -8.01
CA GLU A 152 13.00 -9.03 -6.98
C GLU A 152 12.13 -9.40 -5.76
N ALA A 153 11.18 -8.55 -5.37
CA ALA A 153 10.22 -8.87 -4.32
C ALA A 153 9.37 -10.11 -4.70
N HIS A 154 8.88 -10.18 -5.94
CA HIS A 154 8.18 -11.37 -6.44
C HIS A 154 9.09 -12.60 -6.51
N LEU A 155 10.32 -12.46 -7.02
CA LEU A 155 11.28 -13.56 -7.09
C LEU A 155 11.59 -14.11 -5.69
N GLY A 156 11.83 -13.24 -4.72
CA GLY A 156 12.02 -13.63 -3.32
C GLY A 156 10.79 -14.34 -2.75
N ALA A 157 9.58 -13.82 -3.00
CA ALA A 157 8.35 -14.45 -2.53
C ALA A 157 8.17 -15.87 -3.09
N LEU A 158 8.55 -16.09 -4.35
CA LEU A 158 8.50 -17.40 -5.01
C LEU A 158 9.53 -18.41 -4.48
N GLU A 159 10.56 -17.97 -3.72
CA GLU A 159 11.53 -18.86 -3.06
C GLU A 159 10.98 -19.53 -1.80
N ALA A 160 9.82 -19.10 -1.32
CA ALA A 160 9.20 -19.51 -0.08
C ALA A 160 7.74 -19.98 -0.32
N PRO A 161 7.06 -20.55 0.70
CA PRO A 161 5.74 -21.18 0.53
C PRO A 161 4.55 -20.20 0.46
N GLY A 162 4.72 -18.92 0.81
CA GLY A 162 3.69 -17.90 0.69
C GLY A 162 3.36 -17.53 -0.76
N SER A 163 2.24 -16.84 -0.95
CA SER A 163 1.78 -16.39 -2.26
C SER A 163 2.31 -15.01 -2.65
N THR A 164 2.18 -14.67 -3.93
CA THR A 164 2.48 -13.32 -4.40
C THR A 164 1.48 -12.83 -5.43
N ILE A 165 1.19 -11.53 -5.41
CA ILE A 165 0.17 -10.88 -6.22
C ILE A 165 0.82 -9.78 -7.05
N ALA A 166 0.84 -9.95 -8.37
CA ALA A 166 1.28 -8.92 -9.29
C ALA A 166 0.09 -8.12 -9.81
N VAL A 167 0.08 -6.82 -9.59
CA VAL A 167 -0.94 -5.93 -10.16
C VAL A 167 -0.39 -5.29 -11.42
N LEU A 168 -0.99 -5.44 -12.60
CA LEU A 168 -0.48 -4.89 -13.86
C LEU A 168 -1.22 -3.63 -14.32
N ALA A 169 -0.47 -2.74 -14.96
CA ALA A 169 -1.03 -1.57 -15.66
C ALA A 169 -1.59 -1.91 -17.05
N ALA A 170 -1.22 -3.08 -17.58
CA ALA A 170 -1.80 -3.70 -18.78
C ALA A 170 -2.75 -4.82 -18.35
N SER A 171 -3.44 -5.44 -19.31
CA SER A 171 -4.29 -6.59 -19.02
C SER A 171 -3.49 -7.73 -18.38
N ALA A 172 -4.09 -8.44 -17.42
CA ALA A 172 -3.43 -9.44 -16.57
C ALA A 172 -2.79 -10.61 -17.36
N HIS A 173 -3.34 -10.95 -18.52
CA HIS A 173 -2.84 -12.05 -19.38
C HIS A 173 -1.62 -11.68 -20.23
N VAL A 174 -1.22 -10.41 -20.27
CA VAL A 174 -0.08 -9.95 -21.08
C VAL A 174 1.05 -9.50 -20.15
N ALA A 175 2.17 -10.23 -20.19
CA ALA A 175 3.35 -9.87 -19.42
C ALA A 175 3.85 -8.46 -19.81
N TYR A 176 3.96 -7.57 -18.84
CA TYR A 176 4.55 -6.25 -19.01
C TYR A 176 5.51 -5.92 -17.86
N PRO A 177 6.78 -5.59 -18.16
CA PRO A 177 7.39 -5.56 -19.48
C PRO A 177 7.54 -6.97 -20.09
N ALA A 178 7.53 -7.09 -21.41
CA ALA A 178 7.55 -8.38 -22.11
C ALA A 178 8.72 -9.30 -21.69
N ARG A 179 9.87 -8.72 -21.34
CA ARG A 179 11.04 -9.47 -20.84
C ARG A 179 10.80 -10.18 -19.50
N GLY A 180 9.78 -9.78 -18.75
CA GLY A 180 9.37 -10.37 -17.47
C GLY A 180 8.43 -11.58 -17.60
N TRP A 181 8.22 -12.13 -18.81
CA TRP A 181 7.24 -13.19 -19.05
C TRP A 181 7.44 -14.45 -18.18
N LYS A 182 8.68 -14.83 -17.86
CA LYS A 182 8.95 -15.98 -16.97
C LYS A 182 8.46 -15.72 -15.55
N LEU A 183 8.73 -14.52 -15.04
CA LEU A 183 8.28 -14.11 -13.71
C LEU A 183 6.77 -13.96 -13.67
N HIS A 184 6.17 -13.37 -14.71
CA HIS A 184 4.72 -13.28 -14.88
C HIS A 184 4.05 -14.66 -14.78
N ALA A 185 4.54 -15.64 -15.53
CA ALA A 185 4.01 -17.01 -15.50
C ALA A 185 4.18 -17.66 -14.12
N ALA A 186 5.35 -17.50 -13.49
CA ALA A 186 5.60 -18.06 -12.16
C ALA A 186 4.70 -17.45 -11.07
N VAL A 187 4.44 -16.14 -11.14
CA VAL A 187 3.49 -15.46 -10.24
C VAL A 187 2.07 -15.96 -10.48
N ALA A 188 1.64 -16.12 -11.73
CA ALA A 188 0.32 -16.67 -12.04
C ALA A 188 0.14 -18.12 -11.55
N GLU A 189 1.21 -18.92 -11.54
CA GLU A 189 1.18 -20.30 -11.08
C GLU A 189 1.07 -20.42 -9.56
N ARG A 190 1.83 -19.62 -8.79
CA ARG A 190 1.91 -19.71 -7.32
C ARG A 190 1.13 -18.61 -6.58
N GLY A 191 0.37 -17.79 -7.31
CA GLY A 191 -0.33 -16.65 -6.77
C GLY A 191 -1.32 -16.07 -7.77
N ALA A 192 -1.30 -14.76 -7.97
CA ALA A 192 -2.19 -14.09 -8.92
C ALA A 192 -1.49 -12.97 -9.68
N VAL A 193 -1.80 -12.84 -10.96
CA VAL A 193 -1.57 -11.61 -11.73
C VAL A 193 -2.92 -10.97 -11.98
N ILE A 194 -3.09 -9.71 -11.60
CA ILE A 194 -4.37 -9.01 -11.69
C ILE A 194 -4.29 -7.72 -12.48
N SER A 195 -5.42 -7.26 -13.00
CA SER A 195 -5.55 -5.97 -13.68
C SER A 195 -6.98 -5.46 -13.66
N GLU A 196 -7.12 -4.14 -13.59
CA GLU A 196 -8.39 -3.44 -13.84
C GLU A 196 -8.73 -3.41 -15.35
N LEU A 197 -7.73 -3.53 -16.23
CA LEU A 197 -7.93 -3.43 -17.67
C LEU A 197 -8.37 -4.77 -18.30
N PRO A 198 -9.39 -4.73 -19.19
CA PRO A 198 -9.90 -5.93 -19.85
C PRO A 198 -8.92 -6.47 -20.90
N PRO A 199 -9.09 -7.73 -21.36
CA PRO A 199 -8.32 -8.27 -22.46
C PRO A 199 -8.33 -7.37 -23.70
N GLY A 200 -7.16 -7.19 -24.34
CA GLY A 200 -7.01 -6.34 -25.51
C GLY A 200 -6.87 -4.84 -25.22
N ALA A 201 -7.07 -4.39 -23.99
CA ALA A 201 -6.83 -2.99 -23.62
C ALA A 201 -5.33 -2.64 -23.65
N GLN A 202 -5.02 -1.48 -24.22
CA GLN A 202 -3.65 -0.97 -24.28
C GLN A 202 -3.33 -0.10 -23.05
N ALA A 203 -2.24 -0.43 -22.35
CA ALA A 203 -1.78 0.36 -21.21
C ALA A 203 -1.31 1.76 -21.65
N GLN A 204 -1.84 2.79 -21.00
CA GLN A 204 -1.40 4.17 -21.12
C GLN A 204 -0.51 4.56 -19.94
N ARG A 205 0.15 5.72 -20.00
CA ARG A 205 1.05 6.16 -18.92
C ARG A 205 0.31 6.37 -17.59
N TRP A 206 -0.93 6.87 -17.62
CA TRP A 206 -1.76 7.03 -16.42
C TRP A 206 -2.13 5.68 -15.78
N CYS A 207 -2.24 4.60 -16.56
CA CYS A 207 -2.55 3.26 -16.05
C CYS A 207 -1.51 2.78 -15.02
N PHE A 208 -0.26 3.22 -15.14
CA PHE A 208 0.77 2.88 -14.14
C PHE A 208 0.53 3.55 -12.79
N VAL A 209 -0.04 4.75 -12.78
CA VAL A 209 -0.38 5.45 -11.54
C VAL A 209 -1.68 4.89 -10.97
N ALA A 210 -2.71 4.68 -11.81
CA ALA A 210 -3.96 4.04 -11.41
C ALA A 210 -3.74 2.62 -10.87
N ARG A 211 -2.80 1.87 -11.43
CA ARG A 211 -2.41 0.55 -10.89
C ARG A 211 -1.87 0.65 -9.47
N ASN A 212 -1.13 1.70 -9.13
CA ASN A 212 -0.46 1.82 -7.84
C ASN A 212 -1.45 1.95 -6.68
N ARG A 213 -2.62 2.58 -6.88
CA ARG A 213 -3.68 2.58 -5.84
C ARG A 213 -4.21 1.18 -5.54
N ILE A 214 -4.26 0.29 -6.53
CA ILE A 214 -4.66 -1.11 -6.34
C ILE A 214 -3.57 -1.87 -5.55
N ILE A 215 -2.28 -1.61 -5.80
CA ILE A 215 -1.19 -2.17 -4.98
C ILE A 215 -1.33 -1.72 -3.53
N ALA A 216 -1.47 -0.41 -3.31
CA ALA A 216 -1.63 0.17 -1.98
C ALA A 216 -2.88 -0.39 -1.27
N ALA A 217 -3.99 -0.51 -2.00
CA ALA A 217 -5.25 -1.04 -1.48
C ALA A 217 -5.26 -2.58 -1.28
N LEU A 218 -4.33 -3.34 -1.82
CA LEU A 218 -4.17 -4.76 -1.48
C LEU A 218 -3.18 -4.99 -0.34
N GLY A 219 -2.20 -4.10 -0.15
CA GLY A 219 -1.27 -4.21 0.97
C GLY A 219 -1.83 -3.58 2.25
N ALA A 220 -1.95 -4.33 3.34
CA ALA A 220 -2.25 -3.78 4.67
C ALA A 220 -1.12 -2.87 5.19
N ALA A 221 0.10 -3.11 4.71
CA ALA A 221 1.24 -2.20 4.85
C ALA A 221 2.02 -2.08 3.54
N THR A 222 2.76 -0.99 3.37
CA THR A 222 3.61 -0.74 2.20
C THR A 222 5.06 -0.48 2.61
N VAL A 223 5.99 -1.24 2.03
CA VAL A 223 7.43 -1.05 2.20
C VAL A 223 8.04 -0.50 0.91
N VAL A 224 8.69 0.67 1.01
CA VAL A 224 9.38 1.31 -0.11
C VAL A 224 10.88 0.98 -0.08
N VAL A 225 11.38 0.29 -1.10
CA VAL A 225 12.79 -0.05 -1.26
C VAL A 225 13.40 0.84 -2.34
N GLN A 226 14.22 1.82 -1.98
CA GLN A 226 14.80 2.83 -2.88
C GLN A 226 13.78 3.61 -3.73
N ALA A 227 13.79 4.93 -3.58
CA ALA A 227 13.02 5.84 -4.40
C ALA A 227 13.81 7.14 -4.58
N THR A 228 13.78 7.70 -5.79
CA THR A 228 14.12 9.11 -5.98
C THR A 228 12.96 9.99 -5.52
N GLU A 229 13.18 11.27 -5.25
CA GLU A 229 12.16 12.22 -4.79
C GLU A 229 10.91 12.32 -5.70
N ARG A 230 11.05 11.99 -6.99
CA ARG A 230 9.95 11.99 -7.97
C ARG A 230 9.65 10.60 -8.53
N SER A 231 9.91 9.57 -7.73
CA SER A 231 9.67 8.18 -8.13
C SER A 231 8.18 7.85 -8.10
N GLY A 232 7.68 7.13 -9.11
CA GLY A 232 6.31 6.61 -9.11
C GLY A 232 6.03 5.58 -8.01
N SER A 233 7.06 5.03 -7.37
CA SER A 233 6.89 4.18 -6.17
C SER A 233 6.43 4.97 -4.94
N LEU A 234 6.77 6.27 -4.86
CA LEU A 234 6.28 7.14 -3.78
C LEU A 234 4.77 7.36 -3.91
N THR A 235 4.23 7.38 -5.13
CA THR A 235 2.78 7.46 -5.33
C THR A 235 2.03 6.28 -4.74
N THR A 236 2.63 5.09 -4.67
CA THR A 236 2.02 3.95 -3.94
C THR A 236 2.01 4.21 -2.43
N ALA A 237 3.08 4.79 -1.89
CA ALA A 237 3.15 5.17 -0.48
C ALA A 237 2.13 6.27 -0.13
N ASP A 238 1.96 7.25 -1.01
CA ASP A 238 0.94 8.30 -0.86
C ASP A 238 -0.47 7.68 -0.79
N PHE A 239 -0.82 6.80 -1.75
CA PHE A 239 -2.11 6.09 -1.71
C PHE A 239 -2.28 5.20 -0.47
N ALA A 240 -1.22 4.56 0.02
CA ALA A 240 -1.29 3.77 1.24
C ALA A 240 -1.57 4.66 2.46
N ALA A 241 -0.91 5.82 2.54
CA ALA A 241 -1.15 6.79 3.60
C ALA A 241 -2.57 7.38 3.55
N ASP A 242 -3.08 7.71 2.36
CA ASP A 242 -4.45 8.19 2.14
C ASP A 242 -5.50 7.16 2.61
N LEU A 243 -5.20 5.87 2.45
CA LEU A 243 -6.01 4.75 2.94
C LEU A 243 -5.82 4.47 4.44
N GLY A 244 -4.99 5.25 5.15
CA GLY A 244 -4.69 5.03 6.56
C GLY A 244 -3.82 3.80 6.83
N ARG A 245 -3.06 3.32 5.85
CA ARG A 245 -2.23 2.11 5.94
C ARG A 245 -0.78 2.47 6.24
N ALA A 246 -0.12 1.58 6.98
CA ALA A 246 1.23 1.82 7.43
C ALA A 246 2.22 1.84 6.25
N VAL A 247 3.11 2.84 6.23
CA VAL A 247 4.18 2.98 5.23
C VAL A 247 5.52 2.92 5.93
N GLY A 248 6.36 1.96 5.54
CA GLY A 248 7.75 1.84 5.96
C GLY A 248 8.71 2.05 4.80
N ALA A 249 9.95 2.42 5.11
CA ALA A 249 10.95 2.70 4.10
C ALA A 249 12.32 2.09 4.44
N VAL A 250 12.96 1.50 3.43
CA VAL A 250 14.30 0.94 3.56
C VAL A 250 15.34 2.07 3.52
N PRO A 251 16.28 2.12 4.48
CA PRO A 251 17.33 3.13 4.46
C PRO A 251 18.30 2.88 3.31
N GLY A 252 19.09 3.89 2.96
CA GLY A 252 20.10 3.75 1.92
C GLY A 252 21.21 4.77 2.07
N LEU A 253 22.20 4.69 1.18
CA LEU A 253 23.34 5.61 1.18
C LEU A 253 22.84 7.05 0.97
N VAL A 254 23.30 8.00 1.79
CA VAL A 254 23.02 9.44 1.64
C VAL A 254 23.71 10.05 0.42
N THR A 255 24.72 9.37 -0.12
CA THR A 255 25.48 9.78 -1.30
C THR A 255 24.78 9.45 -2.62
N THR A 256 23.66 8.73 -2.60
CA THR A 256 22.88 8.39 -3.80
C THR A 256 21.49 9.00 -3.79
N ARG A 257 21.08 9.51 -4.95
CA ARG A 257 19.71 10.01 -5.18
C ARG A 257 18.66 8.90 -5.12
N LEU A 258 19.05 7.64 -5.24
CA LEU A 258 18.13 6.49 -5.13
C LEU A 258 17.54 6.30 -3.73
N SER A 259 18.13 6.92 -2.70
CA SER A 259 17.63 6.85 -1.33
C SER A 259 16.84 8.09 -0.93
N ALA A 260 16.85 9.16 -1.73
CA ALA A 260 16.31 10.45 -1.33
C ALA A 260 14.81 10.39 -0.96
N GLY A 261 14.02 9.63 -1.72
CA GLY A 261 12.61 9.41 -1.44
C GLY A 261 12.37 8.58 -0.18
N THR A 262 13.16 7.51 0.04
CA THR A 262 13.02 6.71 1.27
C THR A 262 13.51 7.47 2.50
N HIS A 263 14.54 8.30 2.38
CA HIS A 263 14.96 9.21 3.44
C HIS A 263 13.89 10.25 3.75
N GLY A 264 13.24 10.83 2.73
CA GLY A 264 12.11 11.74 2.92
C GLY A 264 10.95 11.10 3.67
N LEU A 265 10.59 9.85 3.33
CA LEU A 265 9.57 9.09 4.07
C LEU A 265 9.98 8.89 5.54
N ILE A 266 11.22 8.48 5.80
CA ILE A 266 11.74 8.26 7.17
C ILE A 266 11.72 9.58 7.97
N GLN A 267 12.13 10.69 7.35
CA GLN A 267 12.08 12.02 7.97
C GLN A 267 10.65 12.47 8.28
N ALA A 268 9.67 12.06 7.46
CA ALA A 268 8.25 12.32 7.68
C ALA A 268 7.61 11.37 8.73
N GLY A 269 8.38 10.46 9.33
CA GLY A 269 7.92 9.56 10.39
C GLY A 269 7.61 8.14 9.95
N ALA A 270 7.88 7.77 8.69
CA ALA A 270 7.76 6.38 8.26
C ALA A 270 8.79 5.50 9.01
N PRO A 271 8.38 4.36 9.57
CA PRO A 271 9.31 3.42 10.21
C PRO A 271 10.41 2.96 9.25
N LEU A 272 11.63 2.88 9.78
CA LEU A 272 12.78 2.35 9.06
C LEU A 272 12.68 0.83 8.99
N ILE A 273 12.77 0.26 7.79
CA ILE A 273 12.67 -1.18 7.53
C ILE A 273 14.04 -1.73 7.14
N ARG A 274 14.62 -2.62 7.94
CA ARG A 274 15.92 -3.28 7.67
C ARG A 274 15.74 -4.63 7.01
N ASP A 275 14.70 -5.37 7.42
CA ASP A 275 14.46 -6.75 7.01
C ASP A 275 12.96 -7.10 7.08
N ALA A 276 12.63 -8.38 6.86
CA ALA A 276 11.26 -8.85 6.87
C ALA A 276 10.63 -8.83 8.26
N ALA A 277 11.40 -8.90 9.35
CA ALA A 277 10.86 -8.82 10.70
C ALA A 277 10.34 -7.41 10.98
N ASP A 278 11.08 -6.37 10.59
CA ASP A 278 10.61 -4.98 10.70
C ASP A 278 9.34 -4.75 9.84
N ALA A 279 9.23 -5.41 8.68
CA ALA A 279 8.03 -5.33 7.84
C ALA A 279 6.82 -6.04 8.48
N LEU A 280 7.03 -7.16 9.19
CA LEU A 280 5.97 -7.85 9.94
C LEU A 280 5.55 -7.04 11.19
N GLU A 281 6.51 -6.39 11.87
CA GLU A 281 6.27 -5.43 12.95
C GLU A 281 5.41 -4.25 12.46
N LEU A 282 5.73 -3.70 11.28
CA LEU A 282 4.93 -2.67 10.61
C LEU A 282 3.48 -3.12 10.36
N LEU A 283 3.30 -4.34 9.85
CA LEU A 283 1.98 -4.93 9.61
C LEU A 283 1.19 -5.13 10.91
N ALA A 284 1.85 -5.57 11.98
CA ALA A 284 1.24 -5.78 13.29
C ALA A 284 0.91 -4.47 14.03
N GLY A 285 1.34 -3.31 13.52
CA GLY A 285 1.23 -2.02 14.21
C GLY A 285 2.14 -1.91 15.44
N VAL A 286 3.12 -2.80 15.58
CA VAL A 286 4.11 -2.83 16.66
C VAL A 286 5.43 -2.37 16.07
N THR A 287 5.53 -1.10 15.72
CA THR A 287 6.76 -0.57 15.10
C THR A 287 7.77 -0.19 16.18
N GLY A 288 8.97 -0.75 16.08
CA GLY A 288 10.09 -0.37 16.92
C GLY A 288 10.52 -1.50 17.84
N ARG A 289 11.52 -2.27 17.41
CA ARG A 289 12.36 -3.00 18.36
C ARG A 289 12.86 -2.02 19.40
N GLU A 290 12.63 -2.33 20.68
CA GLU A 290 13.39 -1.72 21.75
C GLU A 290 14.86 -1.91 21.40
N TYR A 291 15.57 -0.79 21.24
CA TYR A 291 17.02 -0.88 21.31
C TYR A 291 17.32 -1.43 22.69
N PRO A 292 18.12 -2.52 22.81
CA PRO A 292 18.52 -3.00 24.12
C PRO A 292 19.05 -1.79 24.87
N ALA A 293 18.45 -1.53 26.04
CA ALA A 293 18.86 -0.43 26.88
C ALA A 293 20.38 -0.53 26.98
N ARG A 294 21.05 0.58 26.71
CA ARG A 294 22.47 0.67 26.97
C ARG A 294 22.66 0.35 28.45
N ASP A 295 23.28 -0.78 28.77
CA ASP A 295 23.59 -1.17 30.16
C ASP A 295 24.40 -0.08 30.89
N ASP A 296 25.03 0.81 30.13
CA ASP A 296 25.84 1.95 30.56
C ASP A 296 25.11 3.31 30.49
N ALA A 297 23.80 3.35 30.20
CA ALA A 297 23.04 4.59 30.29
C ALA A 297 23.06 5.09 31.75
N PRO A 298 23.49 6.34 32.00
CA PRO A 298 23.44 6.88 33.36
C PRO A 298 22.00 6.76 33.88
N PRO A 299 21.80 6.35 35.14
CA PRO A 299 20.48 6.16 35.70
C PRO A 299 19.66 7.44 35.49
N LEU A 300 18.45 7.28 34.99
CA LEU A 300 17.57 8.40 34.70
C LEU A 300 17.28 9.15 36.01
N VAL A 301 17.88 10.34 36.19
CA VAL A 301 17.64 11.19 37.35
C VAL A 301 16.48 12.12 37.05
N LEU A 302 15.30 11.76 37.54
CA LEU A 302 14.13 12.62 37.47
C LEU A 302 14.26 13.79 38.45
N SER A 303 13.86 14.98 38.00
CA SER A 303 13.71 16.11 38.90
C SER A 303 12.62 15.82 39.95
N PRO A 304 12.67 16.41 41.16
CA PRO A 304 11.66 16.14 42.19
C PRO A 304 10.20 16.35 41.74
N PRO A 305 9.86 17.34 40.89
CA PRO A 305 8.51 17.46 40.33
C PRO A 305 8.11 16.29 39.43
N LEU A 306 9.00 15.81 38.56
CA LEU A 306 8.71 14.68 37.67
C LEU A 306 8.56 13.37 38.45
N LYS A 307 9.37 13.17 39.49
CA LYS A 307 9.29 11.98 40.35
C LYS A 307 7.94 11.89 41.06
N ARG A 308 7.47 12.98 41.66
CA ARG A 308 6.15 13.04 42.31
C ARG A 308 5.00 12.78 41.34
N LEU A 309 5.13 13.28 40.11
CA LEU A 309 4.12 13.11 39.08
C LEU A 309 4.05 11.65 38.60
N LEU A 310 5.21 11.00 38.45
CA LEU A 310 5.30 9.58 38.13
C LEU A 310 4.72 8.71 39.25
N GLU A 311 5.10 8.96 40.51
CA GLU A 311 4.57 8.27 41.68
C GLU A 311 3.04 8.39 41.76
N ALA A 312 2.48 9.58 41.53
CA ALA A 312 1.04 9.78 41.54
C ALA A 312 0.30 8.95 40.46
N ILE A 313 0.92 8.78 39.28
CA ILE A 313 0.37 7.96 38.19
C ILE A 313 0.48 6.47 38.53
N GLU A 314 1.60 6.04 39.11
CA GLU A 314 1.81 4.67 39.60
C GLU A 314 0.81 4.31 40.72
N ASP A 315 0.45 5.29 41.55
CA ASP A 315 -0.58 5.20 42.58
C ASP A 315 -2.02 5.32 42.02
N GLY A 316 -2.19 5.47 40.70
CA GLY A 316 -3.48 5.43 40.02
C GLY A 316 -4.15 6.78 39.70
N SER A 317 -3.47 7.90 39.95
CA SER A 317 -3.93 9.25 39.57
C SER A 317 -3.59 9.54 38.11
N GLY A 318 -4.41 9.01 37.20
CA GLY A 318 -4.14 9.08 35.76
C GLY A 318 -4.72 10.30 35.03
N SER A 319 -5.48 11.20 35.65
CA SER A 319 -6.09 12.35 34.95
C SER A 319 -5.54 13.69 35.41
N LEU A 320 -5.61 14.71 34.55
CA LEU A 320 -5.08 16.03 34.86
C LEU A 320 -5.80 16.68 36.06
N THR A 321 -7.09 16.37 36.23
CA THR A 321 -7.90 16.80 37.37
C THR A 321 -7.54 16.10 38.68
N GLU A 322 -7.02 14.87 38.61
CA GLU A 322 -6.50 14.16 39.79
C GLU A 322 -5.09 14.65 40.15
N LEU A 323 -4.29 15.00 39.15
CA LEU A 323 -2.89 15.41 39.30
C LEU A 323 -2.73 16.90 39.66
N ALA A 324 -3.74 17.73 39.41
CA ALA A 324 -3.66 19.16 39.66
C ALA A 324 -5.00 19.76 40.12
N ALA A 325 -4.97 20.42 41.28
CA ALA A 325 -6.14 21.09 41.86
C ALA A 325 -6.31 22.56 41.41
N THR A 326 -5.31 23.14 40.75
CA THR A 326 -5.34 24.54 40.29
C THR A 326 -4.95 24.65 38.81
N PRO A 327 -5.40 25.70 38.09
CA PRO A 327 -5.02 25.92 36.69
C PRO A 327 -3.50 26.05 36.49
N GLU A 328 -2.79 26.57 37.48
CA GLU A 328 -1.34 26.74 37.45
C GLU A 328 -0.61 25.41 37.66
N ALA A 329 -1.07 24.59 38.62
CA ALA A 329 -0.60 23.23 38.80
C ALA A 329 -0.88 22.37 37.56
N ALA A 330 -2.02 22.59 36.88
CA ALA A 330 -2.37 21.85 35.68
C ALA A 330 -1.41 22.14 34.51
N ARG A 331 -0.97 23.41 34.34
CA ARG A 331 0.04 23.76 33.35
C ARG A 331 1.39 23.09 33.63
N SER A 332 1.82 23.09 34.90
CA SER A 332 3.07 22.45 35.32
C SER A 332 3.00 20.92 35.17
N ALA A 333 1.89 20.31 35.57
CA ALA A 333 1.63 18.89 35.40
C ALA A 333 1.63 18.50 33.92
N MET A 334 0.97 19.27 33.04
CA MET A 334 0.99 19.02 31.58
C MET A 334 2.40 19.03 30.99
N ALA A 335 3.24 20.00 31.39
CA ALA A 335 4.63 20.04 30.95
C ALA A 335 5.44 18.83 31.46
N GLY A 336 5.21 18.43 32.72
CA GLY A 336 5.85 17.26 33.31
C GLY A 336 5.39 15.93 32.71
N LEU A 337 4.10 15.80 32.40
CA LEU A 337 3.52 14.64 31.73
C LEU A 337 4.11 14.45 30.34
N GLY A 338 4.25 15.54 29.57
CA GLY A 338 4.90 15.49 28.25
C GLY A 338 6.37 15.05 28.34
N GLU A 339 7.09 15.46 29.38
CA GLU A 339 8.48 15.03 29.58
C GLU A 339 8.57 13.56 30.02
N LEU A 340 7.68 13.08 30.90
CA LEU A 340 7.61 11.67 31.28
C LEU A 340 7.19 10.76 30.12
N GLU A 341 6.29 11.21 29.24
CA GLU A 341 5.94 10.51 27.99
C GLU A 341 7.13 10.45 27.03
N ARG A 342 7.86 11.56 26.86
CA ARG A 342 9.08 11.63 26.04
C ARG A 342 10.18 10.69 26.56
N LEU A 343 10.27 10.51 27.87
CA LEU A 343 11.18 9.58 28.53
C LEU A 343 10.70 8.12 28.49
N GLY A 344 9.51 7.84 27.93
CA GLY A 344 8.94 6.50 27.83
C GLY A 344 8.54 5.91 29.18
N LEU A 345 8.34 6.74 30.21
CA LEU A 345 7.97 6.27 31.55
C LEU A 345 6.45 6.12 31.70
N ILE A 346 5.69 6.96 31.01
CA ILE A 346 4.22 6.91 31.01
C ILE A 346 3.71 6.97 29.58
N ARG A 347 2.47 6.54 29.38
CA ARG A 347 1.74 6.65 28.11
C ARG A 347 0.32 7.11 28.35
N ARG A 348 -0.30 7.74 27.34
CA ARG A 348 -1.71 8.09 27.39
C ARG A 348 -2.59 6.93 26.93
N GLY A 349 -3.42 6.41 27.83
CA GLY A 349 -4.39 5.36 27.55
C GLY A 349 -5.65 5.85 26.83
N LEU A 350 -6.51 4.91 26.42
CA LEU A 350 -7.70 5.13 25.59
C LEU A 350 -8.75 6.09 26.18
N ARG A 351 -8.72 6.36 27.49
CA ARG A 351 -9.63 7.30 28.18
C ARG A 351 -8.99 8.67 28.46
N GLY A 352 -7.87 8.97 27.80
CA GLY A 352 -7.13 10.21 28.01
C GLY A 352 -6.40 10.28 29.36
N ARG A 353 -6.34 9.16 30.09
CA ARG A 353 -5.61 9.02 31.36
C ARG A 353 -4.17 8.56 31.09
N TRP A 354 -3.22 9.07 31.85
CA TRP A 354 -1.84 8.60 31.87
C TRP A 354 -1.71 7.35 32.73
N GLU A 355 -0.91 6.41 32.25
CA GLU A 355 -0.59 5.14 32.91
C GLU A 355 0.89 4.81 32.70
N ARG A 356 1.48 4.00 33.58
CA ARG A 356 2.88 3.58 33.46
C ARG A 356 3.08 2.84 32.12
N ALA A 357 4.11 3.23 31.37
CA ALA A 357 4.55 2.46 30.21
C ALA A 357 5.16 1.13 30.70
N ALA A 358 4.71 0.02 30.13
CA ALA A 358 5.07 -1.34 30.53
C ALA A 358 6.54 -1.66 30.26
#